data_AF-A0A821FG11-F1
#
_entry.id   AF-A0A821FG11-F1
#
_cell.length_a   1.000
_cell.length_b   1.000
_cell.length_c   1.000
_cell.angle_alpha   90.00
_cell.angle_beta   90.00
_cell.angle_gamma   90.00
#
_symmetry.space_group_name_H-M   'P 1'
#
loop_
_entity.id
_entity.type
_entity.pdbx_description
1 polymer ?
#
loop_
_entity_poly.entity_id
_entity_poly.type
_entity_poly.pdbx_seq_one_letter_code
_entity_poly.pdbx_strand_id
1 'polypeptide(L)'
;MRKWHALAKIYLLIILMVWLMSHVICYIWRNRSPIQIVYETDVARYANATWPRRRIPRVIHHIMAYTKTWEHETPPQWNTTFHSVLAKNVGEFEHRLWTDEKMH
;
A
#
# COMPACT_ATOMS: atom_id res chain seq x y z
N MET A 1 -51.12 25.02 0.52
CA MET A 1 -50.65 23.68 0.07
C MET A 1 -49.17 23.64 -0.34
N ARG A 2 -48.62 24.61 -1.10
CA ARG A 2 -47.21 24.63 -1.54
C ARG A 2 -46.13 24.49 -0.44
N LYS A 3 -46.33 25.10 0.73
CA LYS A 3 -45.35 25.09 1.85
C LYS A 3 -45.16 23.68 2.47
N TRP A 4 -46.23 22.90 2.55
CA TRP A 4 -46.20 21.53 3.09
C TRP A 4 -45.43 20.57 2.17
N HIS A 5 -45.54 20.74 0.85
CA HIS A 5 -44.73 19.98 -0.09
C HIS A 5 -43.24 20.34 -0.04
N ALA A 6 -42.91 21.61 0.19
CA ALA A 6 -41.52 22.03 0.36
C ALA A 6 -40.91 21.44 1.64
N LEU A 7 -41.64 21.47 2.76
CA LEU A 7 -41.22 20.84 4.02
C LEU A 7 -41.05 19.32 3.85
N ALA A 8 -42.01 18.63 3.22
CA ALA A 8 -41.92 17.20 2.97
C ALA A 8 -40.69 16.81 2.13
N LYS A 9 -40.34 17.60 1.11
CA LYS A 9 -39.12 17.39 0.30
C LYS A 9 -37.84 17.57 1.11
N ILE A 10 -37.80 18.56 2.00
CA ILE A 10 -36.64 18.79 2.89
C ILE A 10 -36.48 17.60 3.84
N TYR A 11 -37.56 17.11 4.45
CA TYR A 11 -37.51 15.91 5.30
C TYR A 11 -37.02 14.68 4.54
N LEU A 12 -37.50 14.48 3.30
CA LEU A 12 -37.09 13.35 2.47
C LEU A 12 -35.60 13.41 2.08
N LEU A 13 -35.09 14.62 1.79
CA LEU A 13 -33.66 14.83 1.54
C LEU A 13 -32.80 14.56 2.77
N ILE A 14 -33.25 14.95 3.97
CA ILE A 14 -32.53 14.68 5.22
C ILE A 14 -32.47 13.16 5.47
N ILE A 15 -33.59 12.45 5.31
CA ILE A 15 -33.63 10.99 5.48
C ILE A 15 -32.70 10.31 4.49
N LEU A 16 -32.70 10.73 3.23
CA LEU A 16 -31.80 10.20 2.20
C LEU A 16 -30.33 10.44 2.54
N MET A 17 -29.98 11.64 3.02
CA MET A 17 -28.62 11.95 3.45
C MET A 17 -28.17 11.07 4.62
N VAL A 18 -29.02 10.91 5.64
CA VAL A 18 -28.70 10.04 6.80
C VAL A 18 -28.47 8.61 6.33
N TRP A 19 -29.35 8.08 5.47
CA TRP A 19 -29.22 6.74 4.93
C TRP A 19 -27.91 6.54 4.13
N LEU A 20 -27.57 7.49 3.25
CA LEU A 20 -26.32 7.48 2.48
C LEU A 20 -25.09 7.51 3.38
N MET A 21 -25.09 8.39 4.39
CA MET A 21 -23.99 8.49 5.35
C MET A 21 -23.80 7.20 6.14
N SER A 22 -24.89 6.59 6.63
CA SER A 22 -24.83 5.29 7.30
C SER A 22 -24.26 4.20 6.39
N HIS A 23 -24.67 4.16 5.12
CA HIS A 23 -24.19 3.17 4.16
C HIS A 23 -22.69 3.31 3.88
N VAL A 24 -22.20 4.55 3.71
CA VAL A 24 -20.77 4.85 3.51
C VAL A 24 -19.96 4.43 4.74
N ILE A 25 -20.43 4.76 5.94
CA ILE A 25 -19.77 4.38 7.20
C ILE A 25 -19.70 2.85 7.31
N CYS A 26 -20.82 2.14 7.10
CA CYS A 26 -20.83 0.67 7.13
C CYS A 26 -19.88 0.06 6.10
N TYR A 27 -19.81 0.62 4.90
CA TYR A 27 -18.87 0.18 3.86
C TYR A 27 -17.41 0.37 4.28
N ILE A 28 -17.06 1.54 4.80
CA ILE A 28 -15.70 1.83 5.30
C ILE A 28 -15.34 0.89 6.45
N TRP A 29 -16.27 0.62 7.37
CA TRP A 29 -16.03 -0.28 8.49
C TRP A 29 -15.87 -1.74 8.04
N ARG A 30 -16.65 -2.20 7.06
CA ARG A 30 -16.54 -3.55 6.51
C ARG A 30 -15.25 -3.75 5.71
N ASN A 31 -14.80 -2.72 5.00
CA ASN A 31 -13.59 -2.76 4.18
C ASN A 31 -12.34 -2.23 4.91
N ARG A 32 -12.44 -1.92 6.20
CA ARG A 32 -11.24 -1.61 6.98
C ARG A 32 -10.40 -2.89 7.03
N SER A 33 -9.22 -2.83 6.42
CA SER A 33 -8.18 -3.81 6.68
C SER A 33 -8.01 -3.93 8.20
N PRO A 34 -7.89 -5.15 8.75
CA PRO A 34 -7.56 -5.29 10.16
C PRO A 34 -6.35 -4.42 10.43
N ILE A 35 -6.40 -3.68 11.53
CA ILE A 35 -5.30 -2.82 11.96
C ILE A 35 -4.09 -3.74 12.17
N GLN A 36 -3.27 -3.88 11.14
CA GLN A 36 -2.02 -4.63 11.19
C GLN A 36 -1.03 -3.72 11.92
N ILE A 37 -1.16 -3.64 13.25
CA ILE A 37 -0.03 -3.15 14.00
C ILE A 37 0.92 -4.33 14.18
N VAL A 38 1.95 -4.35 13.34
CA VAL A 38 3.11 -5.23 13.49
C VAL A 38 3.89 -4.69 14.68
N TYR A 39 3.48 -5.06 15.90
CA TYR A 39 4.17 -4.60 17.11
C TYR A 39 5.50 -5.32 17.32
N GLU A 40 5.63 -6.56 16.88
CA GLU A 40 6.86 -7.34 17.01
C GLU A 40 6.84 -8.41 15.92
N THR A 41 7.81 -8.37 15.00
CA THR A 41 8.12 -9.55 14.20
C THR A 41 8.70 -10.59 15.16
N ASP A 42 7.86 -11.50 15.65
CA ASP A 42 8.30 -12.61 16.48
C ASP A 42 9.13 -13.58 15.61
N VAL A 43 10.40 -13.23 15.42
CA VAL A 43 11.37 -13.96 14.58
C VAL A 43 11.46 -15.41 15.06
N ALA A 44 11.29 -15.68 16.36
CA ALA A 44 11.36 -17.00 16.93
C ALA A 44 10.22 -17.91 16.45
N ARG A 45 9.00 -17.37 16.31
CA ARG A 45 7.83 -18.11 15.79
C ARG A 45 8.02 -18.57 14.35
N TYR A 46 8.70 -17.78 13.53
CA TYR A 46 8.99 -18.11 12.13
C TYR A 46 10.31 -18.88 11.95
N ALA A 47 11.26 -18.76 12.89
CA ALA A 47 12.52 -19.50 12.86
C ALA A 47 12.35 -20.99 13.27
N ASN A 48 11.38 -21.30 14.14
CA ASN A 48 11.07 -22.67 14.59
C ASN A 48 10.14 -23.45 13.66
N ALA A 49 9.78 -22.92 12.50
CA ALA A 49 9.03 -23.67 11.50
C ALA A 49 9.94 -24.78 10.92
N THR A 50 9.66 -26.04 11.28
CA THR A 50 10.25 -27.27 10.71
C THR A 50 9.83 -27.51 9.25
N TRP A 51 9.54 -26.44 8.52
CA TRP A 51 9.14 -26.51 7.13
C TRP A 51 10.39 -26.86 6.32
N PRO A 52 10.30 -27.78 5.35
CA PRO A 52 11.42 -28.03 4.45
C PRO A 52 11.84 -26.68 3.90
N ARG A 53 13.12 -26.31 4.08
CA ARG A 53 13.70 -25.03 3.66
C ARG A 53 13.44 -24.90 2.16
N ARG A 54 12.31 -24.28 1.78
CA ARG A 54 12.02 -24.00 0.38
C ARG A 54 13.13 -23.07 -0.07
N ARG A 55 13.78 -23.40 -1.18
CA ARG A 55 14.84 -22.57 -1.75
C ARG A 55 14.22 -21.22 -2.05
N ILE A 56 14.54 -20.22 -1.24
CA ILE A 56 14.10 -18.84 -1.49
C ILE A 56 14.77 -18.43 -2.80
N PRO A 57 14.02 -17.94 -3.79
CA PRO A 57 14.62 -17.45 -5.03
C PRO A 57 15.61 -16.34 -4.68
N ARG A 58 16.84 -16.45 -5.18
CA ARG A 58 17.91 -15.47 -4.95
C ARG A 58 17.68 -14.26 -5.86
N VAL A 59 16.60 -13.53 -5.64
CA VAL A 59 16.21 -12.34 -6.41
C VAL A 59 16.03 -11.18 -5.44
N ILE A 60 16.72 -10.07 -5.70
CA ILE A 60 16.56 -8.82 -4.95
C ILE A 60 15.79 -7.82 -5.83
N HIS A 61 14.59 -7.47 -5.38
CA HIS A 61 13.75 -6.46 -6.03
C HIS A 61 14.05 -5.07 -5.45
N HIS A 62 14.44 -4.15 -6.32
CA HIS A 62 14.59 -2.73 -6.01
C HIS A 62 13.42 -1.99 -6.64
N ILE A 63 12.74 -1.15 -5.86
CA ILE A 63 11.62 -0.35 -6.35
C ILE A 63 12.05 1.11 -6.27
N MET A 64 11.98 1.80 -7.40
CA MET A 64 12.24 3.22 -7.52
C MET A 64 10.95 3.92 -7.98
N ALA A 65 10.29 4.57 -7.03
CA ALA A 65 9.12 5.39 -7.31
C ALA A 65 9.56 6.81 -7.67
N TYR A 66 9.33 7.22 -8.92
CA TYR A 66 9.56 8.60 -9.34
C TYR A 66 8.46 9.48 -8.75
N THR A 67 8.84 10.46 -7.95
CA THR A 67 7.92 11.50 -7.48
C THR A 67 8.05 12.71 -8.41
N LYS A 68 6.94 13.39 -8.73
CA LYS A 68 6.92 14.57 -9.63
C LYS A 68 7.92 15.66 -9.26
N THR A 69 8.37 15.71 -8.01
CA THR A 69 9.36 16.66 -7.50
C THR A 69 10.80 16.32 -7.87
N TRP A 70 11.08 15.09 -8.26
CA TRP A 70 12.40 14.61 -8.65
C TRP A 70 12.33 14.19 -10.11
N GLU A 71 12.34 15.17 -11.02
CA GLU A 71 12.24 15.03 -12.48
C GLU A 71 13.31 14.07 -13.06
N HIS A 72 13.13 12.77 -12.81
CA HIS A 72 13.99 11.67 -13.27
C HIS A 72 15.35 11.59 -12.56
N GLU A 73 15.64 12.45 -11.58
CA GLU A 73 16.87 12.36 -10.79
C GLU A 73 16.77 11.33 -9.66
N THR A 74 17.61 10.31 -9.75
CA THR A 74 17.80 9.32 -8.70
C THR A 74 18.39 9.98 -7.44
N PRO A 75 17.75 9.88 -6.27
CA PRO A 75 18.31 10.47 -5.05
C PRO A 75 19.74 9.94 -4.79
N PRO A 76 20.74 10.81 -4.52
CA PRO A 76 22.13 10.38 -4.38
C PRO A 76 22.34 9.27 -3.34
N GLN A 77 21.60 9.34 -2.23
CA GLN A 77 21.63 8.34 -1.15
C GLN A 77 21.05 6.99 -1.58
N TRP A 78 19.98 7.00 -2.39
CA TRP A 78 19.43 5.78 -2.96
C TRP A 78 20.44 5.13 -3.87
N ASN A 79 21.12 5.91 -4.72
CA ASN A 79 22.12 5.40 -5.65
C ASN A 79 23.31 4.74 -4.91
N THR A 80 23.80 5.36 -3.84
CA THR A 80 24.86 4.77 -3.01
C THR A 80 24.42 3.47 -2.36
N THR A 81 23.17 3.42 -1.89
CA THR A 81 22.59 2.23 -1.24
C THR A 81 22.41 1.10 -2.25
N PHE A 82 21.86 1.41 -3.44
CA PHE A 82 21.68 0.46 -4.53
C PHE A 82 23.01 -0.17 -4.96
N HIS A 83 24.04 0.65 -5.20
CA HIS A 83 25.36 0.15 -5.59
C HIS A 83 26.03 -0.67 -4.47
N SER A 84 25.84 -0.29 -3.19
CA SER A 84 26.36 -1.06 -2.05
C SER A 84 25.70 -2.45 -1.94
N VAL A 85 24.38 -2.53 -2.12
CA VAL A 85 23.65 -3.80 -2.12
C VAL A 85 24.05 -4.66 -3.32
N LEU A 86 24.19 -4.05 -4.50
CA LEU A 86 24.63 -4.73 -5.70
C LEU A 86 26.03 -5.31 -5.51
N ALA A 87 27.00 -4.50 -5.07
CA ALA A 87 28.39 -4.90 -4.84
C ALA A 87 28.53 -6.08 -3.86
N LYS A 88 27.73 -6.10 -2.79
CA LYS A 88 27.77 -7.16 -1.77
C LYS A 88 27.17 -8.49 -2.23
N ASN A 89 26.27 -8.47 -3.21
CA ASN A 89 25.49 -9.62 -3.63
C ASN A 89 25.75 -10.04 -5.09
N VAL A 90 26.79 -9.45 -5.73
CA VAL A 90 27.19 -9.77 -7.10
C VAL A 90 27.42 -11.27 -7.25
N GLY A 91 26.75 -11.89 -8.22
CA GLY A 91 26.92 -13.29 -8.57
C GLY A 91 26.13 -14.28 -7.70
N GLU A 92 25.57 -13.82 -6.59
CA GLU A 92 24.72 -14.65 -5.73
C GLU A 92 23.23 -14.43 -5.96
N PHE A 93 22.85 -13.20 -6.30
CA PHE A 93 21.46 -12.81 -6.48
C PHE A 93 21.22 -12.17 -7.85
N GLU A 94 20.06 -12.43 -8.43
CA GLU A 94 19.52 -11.69 -9.57
C GLU A 94 18.95 -10.36 -9.06
N HIS A 95 19.35 -9.24 -9.65
CA HIS A 95 18.85 -7.93 -9.27
C HIS A 95 17.81 -7.45 -10.28
N ARG A 96 16.61 -7.09 -9.81
CA ARG A 96 15.55 -6.51 -10.64
C ARG A 96 15.20 -5.11 -10.15
N LEU A 97 15.25 -4.14 -11.05
CA LEU A 97 14.83 -2.77 -10.79
C LEU A 97 13.44 -2.55 -11.39
N TRP A 98 12.51 -2.10 -10.55
CA TRP A 98 11.17 -1.69 -10.94
C TRP A 98 11.09 -0.17 -10.86
N THR A 99 10.69 0.44 -11.97
CA THR A 99 10.50 1.88 -12.08
C THR A 99 9.06 2.18 -12.48
N ASP A 100 8.53 3.29 -11.97
CA ASP A 100 7.21 3.82 -12.37
C ASP A 100 7.29 4.63 -13.69
N GLU A 101 8.48 4.66 -14.32
CA GLU A 101 8.63 5.19 -15.65
C GLU A 101 7.68 4.41 -16.56
N LYS A 102 6.69 5.11 -17.13
CA LYS A 102 5.84 4.50 -18.15
C LYS A 102 6.76 3.94 -19.22
N MET A 103 6.83 2.62 -19.33
CA MET A 103 7.41 1.94 -20.49
C MET A 103 6.73 2.54 -21.73
N HIS A 104 7.43 3.46 -22.38
CA HIS A 104 7.02 4.10 -23.62
C HIS A 104 7.49 3.26 -24.79
#